data_AF-A0A8B6H7M4-F1
#
_entry.id   AF-A0A8B6H7M4-F1
#
_cell.length_a   1.000
_cell.length_b   1.000
_cell.length_c   1.000
_cell.angle_alpha   90.00
_cell.angle_beta   90.00
_cell.angle_gamma   90.00
#
_symmetry.space_group_name_H-M   'P 1'
#
loop_
_entity.id
_entity.type
_entity.pdbx_description
1 polymer ?
#
loop_
_entity_poly.entity_id
_entity_poly.type
_entity_poly.pdbx_seq_one_letter_code
_entity_poly.pdbx_strand_id
1 'polypeptide(L)'
;MEDGCDRPVGYVSRTLAPAERNYSVLEKEGLAVIFALKKFHQYLFDRKFTIYTDHKPLIGLFNENKCIPPMAAARIQRWALTLSAYEYKIVYKEGKKNSNADALSRLPLNREKGKRKYPQK
;
A
#
# COMPACT_ATOMS: atom_id res chain seq x y z
N MET A 1 6.12 10.75 23.40
CA MET A 1 6.26 11.69 22.26
C MET A 1 4.89 12.34 22.11
N GLU A 2 4.72 13.56 22.60
CA GLU A 2 3.46 14.07 23.18
C GLU A 2 2.86 15.32 22.47
N ASP A 3 3.12 15.53 21.17
CA ASP A 3 2.58 16.72 20.47
C ASP A 3 1.35 16.44 19.57
N GLY A 4 0.84 15.20 19.53
CA GLY A 4 -0.35 14.84 18.72
C GLY A 4 -0.21 15.03 17.20
N CYS A 5 0.93 15.51 16.70
CA CYS A 5 1.21 15.74 15.29
C CYS A 5 1.99 14.57 14.69
N ASP A 6 1.39 13.89 13.71
CA ASP A 6 2.06 12.90 12.89
C ASP A 6 3.22 13.58 12.13
N ARG A 7 4.45 13.06 12.30
CA ARG A 7 5.65 13.54 11.59
C ARG A 7 5.99 12.55 10.46
N PRO A 8 5.58 12.82 9.21
CA PRO A 8 5.79 11.89 8.11
C PRO A 8 7.27 11.81 7.72
N VAL A 9 7.78 10.59 7.55
CA VAL A 9 9.12 10.33 6.99
C VAL A 9 9.09 10.44 5.46
N GLY A 10 7.96 10.13 4.83
CA GLY A 10 7.76 10.27 3.40
C GLY A 10 6.37 9.82 2.97
N TYR A 11 5.98 10.25 1.79
CA TYR A 11 4.72 9.89 1.14
C TYR A 11 5.00 9.23 -0.20
N VAL A 12 4.21 8.22 -0.55
CA VAL A 12 4.33 7.53 -1.84
C VAL A 12 2.95 7.18 -2.38
N SER A 13 2.77 7.38 -3.68
CA SER A 13 1.59 6.92 -4.41
C SER A 13 2.01 6.43 -5.79
N ARG A 14 1.18 5.59 -6.40
CA ARG A 14 1.41 5.04 -7.74
C ARG A 14 0.08 4.79 -8.44
N THR A 15 0.04 5.08 -9.73
CA THR A 15 -1.10 4.72 -10.58
C THR A 15 -1.10 3.22 -10.87
N LEU A 16 -2.30 2.62 -10.90
CA LEU A 16 -2.48 1.21 -11.30
C LEU A 16 -2.16 1.00 -12.78
N ALA A 17 -1.36 -0.03 -13.06
CA ALA A 17 -1.10 -0.51 -14.42
C ALA A 17 -2.38 -1.06 -15.06
N PRO A 18 -2.49 -1.15 -16.39
CA PRO A 18 -3.71 -1.58 -17.07
C PRO A 18 -4.28 -2.92 -16.54
N ALA A 19 -3.42 -3.91 -16.29
CA ALA A 19 -3.84 -5.20 -15.72
C ALA A 19 -4.30 -5.08 -14.25
N GLU A 20 -3.66 -4.22 -13.47
CA GLU A 20 -3.98 -4.00 -12.04
C GLU A 20 -5.32 -3.27 -11.86
N ARG A 21 -5.79 -2.54 -12.87
CA ARG A 21 -7.11 -1.89 -12.84
C ARG A 21 -8.26 -2.89 -12.78
N ASN A 22 -8.05 -4.10 -13.30
CA ASN A 22 -9.04 -5.17 -13.30
C ASN A 22 -9.06 -5.96 -11.99
N TYR A 23 -8.17 -5.65 -11.04
CA TYR A 23 -8.15 -6.32 -9.74
C TYR A 23 -9.37 -5.93 -8.91
N SER A 24 -9.77 -6.85 -8.04
CA SER A 24 -10.79 -6.58 -7.02
C SER A 24 -10.33 -5.44 -6.10
N VAL A 25 -11.27 -4.80 -5.40
CA VAL A 25 -10.95 -3.73 -4.43
C VAL A 25 -9.96 -4.23 -3.38
N LEU A 26 -10.20 -5.43 -2.82
CA LEU A 26 -9.31 -6.07 -1.86
C LEU A 26 -7.87 -6.22 -2.39
N GLU A 27 -7.73 -6.67 -3.64
CA GLU A 27 -6.41 -6.82 -4.27
C GLU A 27 -5.74 -5.48 -4.56
N LYS A 28 -6.49 -4.43 -4.89
CA LYS A 28 -5.94 -3.08 -5.09
C LYS A 28 -5.38 -2.51 -3.79
N GLU A 29 -6.12 -2.64 -2.70
CA GLU A 29 -5.67 -2.23 -1.37
C GLU A 29 -4.45 -3.04 -0.93
N GLY A 30 -4.48 -4.36 -1.12
CA GLY A 30 -3.33 -5.22 -0.82
C GLY A 30 -2.10 -4.88 -1.65
N LEU A 31 -2.27 -4.58 -2.94
CA LEU A 31 -1.20 -4.13 -3.82
C LEU A 31 -0.58 -2.81 -3.33
N ALA A 32 -1.40 -1.86 -2.85
CA ALA A 32 -0.92 -0.60 -2.30
C ALA A 32 -0.01 -0.83 -1.09
N VAL A 33 -0.40 -1.73 -0.18
CA VAL A 33 0.42 -2.12 0.99
C VAL A 33 1.75 -2.73 0.55
N ILE A 34 1.73 -3.70 -0.36
CA ILE A 34 2.95 -4.36 -0.86
C ILE A 34 3.88 -3.37 -1.58
N PHE A 35 3.30 -2.43 -2.32
CA PHE A 35 4.07 -1.36 -2.96
C PHE A 35 4.74 -0.43 -1.93
N ALA A 36 4.01 -0.02 -0.89
CA ALA A 36 4.55 0.82 0.18
C ALA A 36 5.67 0.10 0.93
N LEU A 37 5.49 -1.18 1.29
CA LEU A 37 6.51 -1.99 1.95
C LEU A 37 7.80 -2.08 1.15
N LYS A 38 7.71 -2.35 -0.16
CA LYS A 38 8.89 -2.39 -1.04
C LYS A 38 9.58 -1.03 -1.14
N LYS A 39 8.82 0.06 -1.13
CA LYS A 39 9.37 1.42 -1.21
C LYS A 39 10.05 1.87 0.08
N PHE A 40 9.48 1.51 1.22
CA PHE A 40 10.01 1.85 2.54
C PHE A 40 10.81 0.72 3.18
N HIS A 41 11.26 -0.27 2.39
CA HIS A 41 11.99 -1.44 2.91
C HIS A 41 13.15 -1.04 3.83
N GLN A 42 13.98 -0.08 3.42
CA GLN A 42 15.12 0.39 4.22
C GLN A 42 14.73 0.99 5.58
N TYR A 43 13.49 1.49 5.72
CA TYR A 43 12.98 2.04 6.97
C TYR A 43 12.25 1.00 7.84
N LEU A 44 11.65 -0.01 7.21
CA LEU A 44 10.75 -0.97 7.85
C LEU A 44 11.39 -2.32 8.14
N PHE A 45 12.46 -2.66 7.43
CA PHE A 45 13.15 -3.93 7.65
C PHE A 45 13.73 -3.99 9.06
N ASP A 46 13.56 -5.15 9.71
CA ASP A 46 14.01 -5.42 11.08
C ASP A 46 13.41 -4.48 12.15
N ARG A 47 12.26 -3.86 11.87
CA ARG A 47 11.54 -3.00 12.83
C ARG A 47 10.10 -3.42 12.95
N LYS A 48 9.54 -3.30 14.15
CA LYS A 48 8.09 -3.47 14.38
C LYS A 48 7.37 -2.21 13.93
N PHE A 49 6.41 -2.34 13.02
CA PHE A 49 5.59 -1.22 12.56
C PHE A 49 4.11 -1.58 12.46
N THR A 50 3.27 -0.55 12.35
CA THR A 50 1.81 -0.73 12.19
C THR A 50 1.37 -0.26 10.81
N ILE A 51 0.66 -1.13 10.10
CA ILE A 51 -0.01 -0.84 8.83
C ILE A 51 -1.43 -0.39 9.16
N TYR A 52 -1.76 0.85 8.86
CA TYR A 52 -3.12 1.35 8.96
C TYR A 52 -3.85 1.21 7.63
N THR A 53 -5.05 0.64 7.65
CA THR A 53 -5.92 0.51 6.48
C THR A 53 -7.36 0.86 6.85
N ASP A 54 -8.09 1.48 5.94
CA ASP A 54 -9.53 1.70 6.03
C ASP A 54 -10.34 0.55 5.43
N HIS A 55 -9.69 -0.56 5.06
CA HIS A 55 -10.33 -1.72 4.45
C HIS A 55 -10.31 -2.94 5.39
N LYS A 56 -11.41 -3.18 6.10
CA LYS A 56 -11.54 -4.29 7.07
C LYS A 56 -11.23 -5.68 6.50
N PRO A 57 -11.65 -6.06 5.28
CA PRO A 57 -11.33 -7.37 4.72
C PRO A 57 -9.82 -7.60 4.55
N LEU A 58 -9.03 -6.53 4.36
CA LEU A 58 -7.58 -6.63 4.20
C LEU A 58 -6.90 -7.13 5.49
N ILE A 59 -7.44 -6.78 6.65
CA ILE A 59 -6.96 -7.24 7.97
C ILE A 59 -7.07 -8.76 8.08
N GLY A 60 -8.13 -9.34 7.51
CA GLY A 60 -8.29 -10.79 7.49
C GLY A 60 -7.29 -11.49 6.58
N LEU A 61 -6.97 -10.88 5.44
CA LEU A 61 -6.07 -11.45 4.44
C LEU A 61 -4.60 -11.37 4.85
N PHE A 62 -4.19 -10.24 5.44
CA PHE A 62 -2.80 -9.96 5.85
C PHE A 62 -2.64 -10.02 7.37
N ASN A 63 -3.40 -10.89 8.04
CA ASN A 63 -3.23 -11.09 9.47
C ASN A 63 -1.91 -11.80 9.74
N GLU A 64 -1.07 -11.24 10.62
CA GLU A 64 0.21 -11.81 11.04
C GLU A 64 0.08 -13.24 11.61
N ASN A 65 -1.08 -13.58 12.19
CA ASN A 65 -1.32 -14.85 12.88
C ASN A 65 -2.06 -15.89 12.01
N LYS A 66 -2.41 -15.57 10.75
CA LYS A 66 -3.14 -16.50 9.88
C LYS A 66 -2.33 -16.84 8.62
N CYS A 67 -2.24 -18.14 8.34
CA CYS A 67 -1.75 -18.60 7.05
C CYS A 67 -2.69 -18.15 5.93
N ILE A 68 -2.14 -17.66 4.82
CA ILE A 68 -2.93 -17.33 3.64
C ILE A 68 -3.56 -18.62 3.10
N PRO A 69 -4.86 -18.61 2.74
CA PRO A 69 -5.53 -19.80 2.26
C PRO A 69 -4.79 -20.39 1.04
N PRO A 70 -4.55 -21.71 0.99
CA PRO A 70 -3.82 -22.34 -0.12
C PRO A 70 -4.54 -22.20 -1.47
N MET A 71 -5.86 -21.98 -1.44
CA MET A 71 -6.69 -21.69 -2.61
C MET A 71 -6.63 -20.21 -3.05
N ALA A 72 -5.89 -19.35 -2.35
CA ALA A 72 -5.73 -17.96 -2.75
C ALA A 72 -4.96 -17.88 -4.08
N ALA A 73 -5.24 -16.85 -4.88
CA ALA A 73 -4.54 -16.62 -6.12
C ALA A 73 -3.01 -16.56 -5.90
N ALA A 74 -2.22 -17.11 -6.83
CA ALA A 74 -0.76 -17.17 -6.71
C ALA A 74 -0.10 -15.79 -6.42
N ARG A 75 -0.74 -14.70 -6.83
CA ARG A 75 -0.32 -13.33 -6.52
C ARG A 75 -0.38 -13.03 -5.02
N ILE A 76 -1.49 -13.39 -4.36
CA ILE A 76 -1.69 -13.20 -2.92
C ILE A 76 -0.69 -14.05 -2.14
N GLN A 77 -0.40 -15.27 -2.59
CA GLN A 77 0.63 -16.11 -1.97
C GLN A 77 2.02 -15.47 -2.02
N ARG A 78 2.40 -14.87 -3.17
CA ARG A 78 3.67 -14.11 -3.28
C ARG A 78 3.70 -12.87 -2.37
N TRP A 79 2.55 -12.23 -2.16
CA TRP A 79 2.43 -11.14 -1.20
C TRP A 79 2.61 -11.62 0.24
N ALA A 80 2.06 -12.78 0.60
CA ALA A 80 2.31 -13.46 1.88
C ALA A 80 3.80 -13.60 2.16
N LEU A 81 4.53 -14.15 1.19
CA LEU A 81 5.98 -14.38 1.30
C LEU A 81 6.75 -13.08 1.43
N THR A 82 6.28 -12.01 0.78
CA THR A 82 6.88 -10.68 0.94
C THR A 82 6.64 -10.16 2.36
N LEU A 83 5.41 -10.33 2.88
CA LEU A 83 5.01 -9.88 4.21
C LEU A 83 5.69 -10.66 5.33
N SER A 84 5.97 -11.96 5.14
CA SER A 84 6.62 -12.80 6.14
C SER A 84 8.07 -12.38 6.44
N ALA A 85 8.67 -11.53 5.60
CA ALA A 85 9.99 -10.95 5.85
C ALA A 85 9.95 -9.73 6.80
N TYR A 86 8.77 -9.30 7.27
CA TYR A 86 8.60 -8.12 8.10
C TYR A 86 7.84 -8.44 9.38
N GLU A 87 8.17 -7.73 10.46
CA GLU A 87 7.40 -7.74 11.69
C GLU A 87 6.42 -6.55 11.70
N TYR A 88 5.14 -6.82 11.48
CA TYR A 88 4.13 -5.77 11.36
C TYR A 88 2.83 -6.15 12.07
N LYS A 89 2.05 -5.13 12.41
CA LYS A 89 0.66 -5.25 12.85
C LYS A 89 -0.26 -4.52 11.88
N ILE A 90 -1.32 -5.15 11.41
CA ILE A 90 -2.32 -4.49 10.57
C ILE A 90 -3.55 -4.07 11.39
N VAL A 91 -3.94 -2.79 11.31
CA VAL A 91 -5.01 -2.20 12.12
C VAL A 91 -5.97 -1.40 11.25
N TYR A 92 -7.26 -1.56 11.54
CA TYR A 92 -8.31 -0.75 10.93
C TYR A 92 -8.23 0.70 11.45
N LYS A 93 -8.17 1.66 10.53
CA LYS A 93 -8.36 3.08 10.84
C LYS A 93 -9.48 3.62 9.95
N GLU A 94 -10.46 4.27 10.56
CA GLU A 94 -11.56 4.87 9.82
C GLU A 94 -11.04 5.86 8.77
N GLY A 95 -11.59 5.85 7.55
CA GLY A 95 -11.10 6.65 6.42
C GLY A 95 -11.00 8.15 6.73
N LYS A 96 -11.92 8.70 7.53
CA LYS A 96 -11.88 10.11 8.00
C LYS A 96 -10.63 10.46 8.83
N LYS A 97 -10.00 9.47 9.45
CA LYS A 97 -8.75 9.61 10.21
C LYS A 97 -7.53 9.17 9.40
N ASN A 98 -7.73 8.76 8.15
CA ASN A 98 -6.71 8.36 7.18
C ASN A 98 -6.61 9.33 5.99
N SER A 99 -7.01 10.58 6.19
CA SER A 99 -7.10 11.62 5.15
C SER A 99 -5.78 11.85 4.40
N ASN A 100 -4.65 11.66 5.07
CA ASN A 100 -3.33 11.84 4.47
C ASN A 100 -3.09 10.85 3.32
N ALA A 101 -3.45 9.59 3.52
CA ALA A 101 -3.33 8.55 2.51
C ALA A 101 -4.40 8.70 1.42
N ASP A 102 -5.62 9.07 1.82
CA ASP A 102 -6.77 9.26 0.93
C ASP A 102 -6.53 10.39 -0.09
N ALA A 103 -5.95 11.50 0.35
CA ALA A 103 -5.62 12.62 -0.52
C ALA A 103 -4.71 12.18 -1.67
N LEU A 104 -3.63 11.44 -1.37
CA LEU A 104 -2.66 11.03 -2.38
C LEU A 104 -3.16 9.92 -3.31
N SER A 105 -4.10 9.09 -2.85
CA SER A 105 -4.69 8.02 -3.67
C SER A 105 -5.78 8.52 -4.61
N ARG A 106 -6.48 9.61 -4.25
CA ARG A 106 -7.62 10.16 -5.00
C ARG A 106 -7.31 11.38 -5.87
N LEU A 107 -6.08 11.89 -5.86
CA LEU A 107 -5.70 13.05 -6.69
C LEU A 107 -5.93 12.75 -8.19
N PRO A 108 -6.79 13.51 -8.88
CA PRO A 108 -7.02 13.32 -10.30
C PRO A 108 -5.76 13.69 -11.07
N LEU A 109 -5.20 12.74 -11.81
CA LEU A 109 -4.13 13.04 -12.76
C LEU A 109 -4.75 13.74 -13.96
N ASN A 110 -4.47 15.04 -14.10
CA ASN A 110 -4.73 15.76 -15.35
C ASN A 110 -3.86 15.11 -16.43
N ARG A 111 -4.48 14.24 -17.23
CA ARG A 111 -3.79 13.48 -18.27
C ARG A 111 -3.63 14.37 -19.49
N GLU A 112 -2.86 15.44 -19.38
CA GLU A 112 -2.40 16.13 -20.57
C GLU A 112 -1.55 15.17 -21.38
N LYS A 113 -1.99 14.90 -22.62
CA LYS A 113 -1.21 14.16 -23.63
C LYS A 113 -0.04 15.02 -24.08
N GLY A 114 0.91 15.29 -23.18
CA GLY A 114 2.12 16.04 -23.49
C GLY A 114 3.07 15.19 -24.32
N LYS A 115 3.05 15.41 -25.65
CA LYS A 115 4.14 15.00 -26.54
C LYS A 115 5.42 15.70 -26.06
N ARG A 116 6.20 15.07 -25.18
CA ARG A 116 7.56 15.54 -24.87
C ARG A 116 8.47 15.24 -26.06
N LYS A 117 8.54 16.18 -27.01
CA LYS A 117 9.67 16.29 -27.93
C LYS A 117 10.84 16.84 -27.12
N TYR A 118 11.86 16.04 -26.85
CA TYR A 118 13.16 16.57 -26.42
C TYR A 118 13.88 17.12 -27.66
N PRO A 119 14.49 18.33 -27.59
CA PRO A 119 15.38 18.79 -28.65
C PRO A 119 16.66 17.94 -28.62
N GLN A 120 17.06 17.41 -29.77
CA GLN A 120 18.40 16.85 -29.94
C GLN A 120 19.41 18.01 -29.94
N LYS A 121 20.52 17.81 -29.22
CA LYS A 121 21.70 18.68 -29.29
C LYS A 121 22.39 18.52 -30.64
#